data_AF-A0A940RP51-F1
#
_entry.id   AF-A0A940RP51-F1
#
_cell.length_a   1.000
_cell.length_b   1.000
_cell.length_c   1.000
_cell.angle_alpha   90.00
_cell.angle_beta   90.00
_cell.angle_gamma   90.00
#
_symmetry.space_group_name_H-M   'P 1'
#
loop_
_entity.id
_entity.type
_entity.pdbx_description
1 polymer ?
#
loop_
_entity_poly.entity_id
_entity_poly.type
_entity_poly.pdbx_seq_one_letter_code
_entity_poly.pdbx_strand_id
1 'polypeptide(L)'
;MMLSMALALAAAQQAPEIAITPVSKDRYAAVIGDYPVEQRDAVTARMIAAGAERCGKLQVRWGRFSFDTGYTPDGKQVMHNYRQAFSCIDPATDPYKPVAADWKASDKDNADALAFAQRYMAVFDAADAAKGIPMMEAMLEVDKPTWLAQPMQLKGKIGTGSRSFKGPFWRLNPQGASHPGAYAVFVFSGTYSALAAHCGALVLYRDGPGVYHVSQQNVVAISKASIAAGQNTEATAAKACEGY
;
A
#
# COMPACT_ATOMS: atom_id res chain seq x y z
N MET A 1 54.47 12.85 21.95
CA MET A 1 53.22 12.04 21.93
C MET A 1 52.25 12.73 20.98
N MET A 2 52.12 12.20 19.75
CA MET A 2 51.21 12.73 18.73
C MET A 2 49.82 12.13 18.93
N LEU A 3 48.80 13.00 19.03
CA LEU A 3 47.39 12.67 18.97
C LEU A 3 47.07 12.06 17.59
N SER A 4 46.50 10.85 17.57
CA SER A 4 45.81 10.32 16.40
C SER A 4 44.31 10.52 16.60
N MET A 5 43.74 11.53 15.94
CA MET A 5 42.29 11.65 15.74
C MET A 5 41.88 10.69 14.63
N ALA A 6 41.26 9.57 15.00
CA ALA A 6 40.54 8.74 14.06
C ALA A 6 39.22 9.43 13.70
N LEU A 7 39.15 10.00 12.49
CA LEU A 7 37.88 10.41 11.87
C LEU A 7 37.09 9.16 11.50
N ALA A 8 36.04 8.86 12.26
CA ALA A 8 35.03 7.91 11.83
C ALA A 8 34.22 8.53 10.68
N LEU A 9 34.51 8.12 9.45
CA LEU A 9 33.62 8.32 8.30
C LEU A 9 32.39 7.44 8.51
N ALA A 10 31.33 8.01 9.09
CA ALA A 10 30.00 7.44 8.94
C ALA A 10 29.68 7.48 7.44
N ALA A 11 29.61 6.31 6.80
CA ALA A 11 29.06 6.20 5.46
C ALA A 11 27.60 6.65 5.53
N ALA A 12 27.33 7.90 5.16
CA ALA A 12 25.99 8.34 4.87
C ALA A 12 25.49 7.43 3.74
N GLN A 13 24.60 6.50 4.06
CA GLN A 13 23.92 5.67 3.09
C GLN A 13 23.23 6.65 2.12
N GLN A 14 23.77 6.76 0.91
CA GLN A 14 23.22 7.68 -0.08
C GLN A 14 21.76 7.31 -0.28
N ALA A 15 20.88 8.30 -0.15
CA ALA A 15 19.45 8.09 -0.29
C ALA A 15 19.17 7.55 -1.71
N PRO A 16 18.26 6.59 -1.88
CA PRO A 16 18.04 5.94 -3.18
C PRO A 16 17.69 6.97 -4.25
N GLU A 17 18.13 6.72 -5.48
CA GLU A 17 17.75 7.53 -6.64
C GLU A 17 16.25 7.39 -6.90
N ILE A 18 15.60 8.50 -7.27
CA ILE A 18 14.19 8.55 -7.68
C ILE A 18 14.17 9.04 -9.13
N ALA A 19 13.95 8.13 -10.08
CA ALA A 19 13.85 8.44 -11.49
C ALA A 19 12.39 8.67 -11.89
N ILE A 20 12.08 9.84 -12.47
CA ILE A 20 10.76 10.14 -13.02
C ILE A 20 10.75 9.80 -14.52
N THR A 21 10.01 8.77 -14.89
CA THR A 21 9.91 8.29 -16.27
C THR A 21 8.56 8.68 -16.90
N PRO A 22 8.52 9.22 -18.13
CA PRO A 22 7.27 9.44 -18.84
C PRO A 22 6.65 8.10 -19.27
N VAL A 23 5.35 7.95 -19.04
CA VAL A 23 4.56 6.77 -19.45
C VAL A 23 3.70 7.10 -20.66
N SER A 24 3.00 8.24 -20.62
CA SER A 24 2.24 8.79 -21.73
C SER A 24 2.06 10.30 -21.54
N LYS A 25 1.24 10.96 -22.38
CA LYS A 25 0.93 12.39 -22.22
C LYS A 25 0.34 12.63 -20.81
N ASP A 26 0.98 13.50 -20.05
CA ASP A 26 0.63 13.89 -18.68
C ASP A 26 0.65 12.75 -17.63
N ARG A 27 1.26 11.60 -17.96
CA ARG A 27 1.43 10.45 -17.06
C ARG A 27 2.88 10.04 -16.90
N TYR A 28 3.25 9.75 -15.67
CA TYR A 28 4.62 9.47 -15.26
C TYR A 28 4.67 8.29 -14.30
N ALA A 29 5.86 7.75 -14.08
CA ALA A 29 6.15 6.82 -13.01
C ALA A 29 7.43 7.24 -12.29
N ALA A 30 7.35 7.35 -10.96
CA ALA A 30 8.51 7.40 -10.09
C ALA A 30 9.02 5.97 -9.89
N VAL A 31 10.26 5.70 -10.29
CA VAL A 31 10.97 4.44 -10.07
C VAL A 31 12.07 4.71 -9.06
N ILE A 32 12.10 3.93 -8.00
CA ILE A 32 13.01 4.12 -6.88
C ILE A 32 13.92 2.90 -6.78
N GLY A 33 15.23 3.14 -6.74
CA GLY A 33 16.22 2.08 -6.50
C GLY A 33 16.04 1.45 -5.13
N ASP A 34 16.61 0.27 -4.92
CA ASP A 34 16.43 -0.50 -3.68
C ASP A 34 16.75 0.30 -2.42
N TYR A 35 15.92 0.15 -1.38
CA TYR A 35 16.16 0.82 -0.10
C TYR A 35 15.65 0.02 1.11
N PRO A 36 16.29 0.16 2.28
CA PRO A 36 15.82 -0.47 3.51
C PRO A 36 14.43 0.06 3.92
N VAL A 37 13.53 -0.81 4.38
CA VAL A 37 12.15 -0.43 4.72
C VAL A 37 12.09 0.67 5.79
N GLU A 38 13.05 0.74 6.71
CA GLU A 38 13.15 1.81 7.70
C GLU A 38 13.30 3.21 7.10
N GLN A 39 13.73 3.33 5.84
CA GLN A 39 13.84 4.60 5.14
C GLN A 39 12.55 4.98 4.37
N ARG A 40 11.51 4.14 4.40
CA ARG A 40 10.29 4.31 3.59
C ARG A 40 9.67 5.69 3.69
N ASP A 41 9.55 6.24 4.90
CA ASP A 41 8.86 7.51 5.09
C ASP A 41 9.69 8.67 4.48
N ALA A 42 11.01 8.65 4.64
CA ALA A 42 11.92 9.62 4.03
C ALA A 42 11.94 9.51 2.49
N VAL A 43 11.95 8.27 1.96
CA VAL A 43 11.86 8.00 0.52
C VAL A 43 10.52 8.48 -0.05
N THR A 44 9.42 8.21 0.65
CA THR A 44 8.08 8.65 0.26
C THR A 44 8.00 10.18 0.21
N ALA A 45 8.54 10.88 1.20
CA ALA A 45 8.57 12.35 1.20
C ALA A 45 9.36 12.91 -0.01
N ARG A 46 10.52 12.32 -0.33
CA ARG A 46 11.32 12.69 -1.50
C ARG A 46 10.60 12.40 -2.82
N MET A 47 9.92 11.26 -2.92
CA MET A 47 9.10 10.90 -4.08
C MET A 47 7.98 11.92 -4.28
N ILE A 48 7.31 12.32 -3.19
CA ILE A 48 6.24 13.32 -3.25
C ILE A 48 6.77 14.67 -3.74
N ALA A 49 7.92 15.10 -3.24
CA ALA A 49 8.59 16.32 -3.69
C ALA A 49 8.97 16.25 -5.19
N ALA A 50 9.55 15.13 -5.64
CA ALA A 50 9.92 14.93 -7.04
C ALA A 50 8.69 14.94 -7.98
N GLY A 51 7.57 14.35 -7.56
CA GLY A 51 6.32 14.43 -8.31
C GLY A 51 5.79 15.86 -8.41
N ALA A 52 5.82 16.61 -7.29
CA ALA A 52 5.38 18.01 -7.27
C ALA A 52 6.25 18.89 -8.17
N GLU A 53 7.57 18.72 -8.12
CA GLU A 53 8.51 19.37 -9.02
C GLU A 53 8.19 19.07 -10.50
N ARG A 54 7.92 17.79 -10.82
CA ARG A 54 7.59 17.38 -12.19
C ARG A 54 6.32 18.05 -12.72
N CYS A 55 5.31 18.21 -11.88
CA CYS A 55 4.02 18.79 -12.25
C CYS A 55 3.98 20.33 -12.19
N GLY A 56 4.92 20.97 -11.49
CA GLY A 56 5.03 22.42 -11.41
C GLY A 56 3.78 23.05 -10.79
N LYS A 57 3.00 23.78 -11.60
CA LYS A 57 1.74 24.41 -11.15
C LYS A 57 0.55 23.45 -11.15
N LEU A 58 0.68 22.31 -11.83
CA LEU A 58 -0.33 21.26 -11.83
C LEU A 58 -0.24 20.46 -10.54
N GLN A 59 -1.36 19.90 -10.10
CA GLN A 59 -1.40 19.04 -8.93
C GLN A 59 -0.98 17.61 -9.31
N VAL A 60 -0.31 16.92 -8.39
CA VAL A 60 0.03 15.50 -8.57
C VAL A 60 -1.17 14.64 -8.21
N ARG A 61 -1.53 13.71 -9.09
CA ARG A 61 -2.47 12.62 -8.84
C ARG A 61 -1.73 11.30 -8.80
N TRP A 62 -1.54 10.77 -7.61
CA TRP A 62 -0.92 9.47 -7.43
C TRP A 62 -1.86 8.37 -7.94
N GLY A 63 -1.29 7.41 -8.65
CA GLY A 63 -1.99 6.22 -9.12
C GLY A 63 -1.52 4.99 -8.37
N ARG A 64 -1.48 3.86 -9.06
CA ARG A 64 -0.98 2.61 -8.51
C ARG A 64 0.51 2.65 -8.20
N PHE A 65 0.89 2.04 -7.07
CA PHE A 65 2.27 1.60 -6.83
C PHE A 65 2.42 0.08 -6.92
N SER A 66 3.67 -0.35 -7.08
CA SER A 66 4.13 -1.74 -6.96
C SER A 66 5.51 -1.74 -6.34
N PHE A 67 5.82 -2.75 -5.54
CA PHE A 67 7.15 -3.03 -5.02
C PHE A 67 7.24 -4.50 -4.68
N ASP A 68 8.46 -5.01 -4.60
CA ASP A 68 8.75 -6.30 -3.98
C ASP A 68 9.39 -6.06 -2.60
N THR A 69 9.23 -6.99 -1.68
CA THR A 69 9.95 -6.99 -0.40
C THR A 69 10.91 -8.16 -0.33
N GLY A 70 12.09 -7.90 0.22
CA GLY A 70 13.13 -8.89 0.44
C GLY A 70 13.82 -8.69 1.78
N TYR A 71 14.88 -9.46 2.00
CA TYR A 71 15.76 -9.31 3.15
C TYR A 71 17.21 -9.24 2.68
N THR A 72 18.00 -8.35 3.28
CA THR A 72 19.46 -8.33 3.13
C THR A 72 20.11 -9.56 3.80
N PRO A 73 21.39 -9.87 3.51
CA PRO A 73 22.11 -10.94 4.20
C PRO A 73 22.18 -10.80 5.73
N ASP A 74 22.13 -9.57 6.27
CA ASP A 74 22.05 -9.28 7.70
C ASP A 74 20.62 -9.31 8.27
N GLY A 75 19.63 -9.73 7.46
CA GLY A 75 18.26 -9.97 7.89
C GLY A 75 17.37 -8.72 7.98
N LYS A 76 17.78 -7.59 7.40
CA LYS A 76 16.98 -6.36 7.35
C LYS A 76 16.05 -6.37 6.15
N GLN A 77 14.85 -5.84 6.31
CA GLN A 77 13.86 -5.81 5.24
C GLN A 77 14.20 -4.72 4.21
N VAL A 78 14.10 -5.04 2.93
CA VAL A 78 14.40 -4.14 1.79
C VAL A 78 13.19 -4.05 0.87
N MET A 79 12.95 -2.86 0.33
CA MET A 79 12.02 -2.64 -0.79
C MET A 79 12.80 -2.66 -2.10
N HIS A 80 12.30 -3.44 -3.06
CA HIS A 80 12.85 -3.54 -4.41
C HIS A 80 11.82 -3.10 -5.45
N ASN A 81 12.31 -2.70 -6.62
CA ASN A 81 11.48 -2.40 -7.80
C ASN A 81 10.30 -1.45 -7.51
N TYR A 82 10.50 -0.51 -6.58
CA TYR A 82 9.41 0.38 -6.19
C TYR A 82 9.06 1.29 -7.36
N ARG A 83 7.83 1.21 -7.82
CA ARG A 83 7.28 2.01 -8.91
C ARG A 83 5.96 2.63 -8.46
N GLN A 84 5.82 3.94 -8.59
CA GLN A 84 4.59 4.68 -8.29
C GLN A 84 4.17 5.48 -9.53
N ALA A 85 3.02 5.13 -10.10
CA ALA A 85 2.42 5.90 -11.18
C ALA A 85 1.86 7.23 -10.65
N PHE A 86 1.89 8.28 -11.48
CA PHE A 86 1.18 9.52 -11.22
C PHE A 86 0.85 10.29 -12.50
N SER A 87 -0.05 11.25 -12.40
CA SER A 87 -0.38 12.19 -13.46
C SER A 87 -0.37 13.63 -12.95
N CYS A 88 -0.16 14.58 -13.86
CA CYS A 88 -0.26 16.00 -13.54
C CYS A 88 -1.63 16.53 -14.00
N ILE A 89 -2.41 17.03 -13.05
CA ILE A 89 -3.79 17.44 -13.27
C ILE A 89 -3.96 18.94 -13.04
N ASP A 90 -4.88 19.57 -13.77
CA ASP A 90 -5.27 20.95 -13.49
C ASP A 90 -6.22 20.97 -12.27
N PRO A 91 -5.81 21.56 -11.13
CA PRO A 91 -6.64 21.61 -9.93
C PRO A 91 -7.98 22.36 -10.15
N ALA A 92 -8.07 23.26 -11.13
CA ALA A 92 -9.31 23.94 -11.47
C ALA A 92 -10.37 22.97 -12.04
N THR A 93 -9.92 21.91 -12.70
CA THR A 93 -10.77 20.89 -13.32
C THR A 93 -10.88 19.62 -12.48
N ASP A 94 -10.20 19.54 -11.34
CA ASP A 94 -10.20 18.37 -10.48
C ASP A 94 -11.61 18.15 -9.88
N PRO A 95 -12.29 17.02 -10.15
CA PRO A 95 -13.57 16.70 -9.52
C PRO A 95 -13.45 16.39 -8.03
N TYR A 96 -12.27 16.01 -7.54
CA TYR A 96 -12.04 15.65 -6.15
C TYR A 96 -11.72 16.89 -5.33
N LYS A 97 -12.52 17.13 -4.29
CA LYS A 97 -12.33 18.27 -3.38
C LYS A 97 -11.90 17.81 -2.00
N PRO A 98 -11.03 18.58 -1.32
CA PRO A 98 -10.67 18.28 0.07
C PRO A 98 -11.89 18.24 0.97
N VAL A 99 -11.91 17.28 1.89
CA VAL A 99 -12.88 17.30 3.01
C VAL A 99 -12.43 18.33 4.05
N ALA A 100 -13.37 18.95 4.76
CA ALA A 100 -13.05 19.91 5.81
C ALA A 100 -12.22 19.25 6.93
N ALA A 101 -11.29 19.99 7.52
CA ALA A 101 -10.36 19.46 8.54
C ALA A 101 -11.07 19.02 9.83
N ASP A 102 -12.26 19.56 10.09
CA ASP A 102 -13.12 19.25 11.23
C ASP A 102 -14.20 18.19 10.91
N TRP A 103 -14.22 17.65 9.69
CA TRP A 103 -15.14 16.57 9.33
C TRP A 103 -14.90 15.35 10.22
N LYS A 104 -16.00 14.71 10.64
CA LYS A 104 -15.97 13.49 11.44
C LYS A 104 -16.86 12.44 10.80
N ALA A 105 -16.37 11.22 10.76
CA ALA A 105 -17.17 10.07 10.34
C ALA A 105 -18.32 9.86 11.33
N SER A 106 -19.51 9.64 10.79
CA SER A 106 -20.65 9.19 11.58
C SER A 106 -20.54 7.71 11.92
N ASP A 107 -21.37 7.24 12.86
CA ASP A 107 -21.50 5.80 13.14
C ASP A 107 -21.92 5.02 11.90
N LYS A 108 -22.75 5.62 11.05
CA LYS A 108 -23.13 5.05 9.76
C LYS A 108 -21.94 4.94 8.80
N ASP A 109 -21.09 5.96 8.71
CA ASP A 109 -19.89 5.88 7.89
C ASP A 109 -18.95 4.76 8.37
N ASN A 110 -18.84 4.57 9.69
CA ASN A 110 -18.03 3.49 10.27
C ASN A 110 -18.60 2.10 9.93
N ALA A 111 -19.90 1.92 10.08
CA ALA A 111 -20.59 0.66 9.79
C ALA A 111 -20.54 0.32 8.29
N ASP A 112 -20.82 1.29 7.43
CA ASP A 112 -20.83 1.09 5.97
C ASP A 112 -19.41 0.78 5.44
N ALA A 113 -18.39 1.46 5.96
CA ALA A 113 -16.99 1.20 5.61
C ALA A 113 -16.54 -0.21 6.03
N LEU A 114 -16.90 -0.65 7.23
CA LEU A 114 -16.60 -2.01 7.71
C LEU A 114 -17.30 -3.06 6.85
N ALA A 115 -18.59 -2.87 6.56
CA ALA A 115 -19.36 -3.76 5.71
C ALA A 115 -18.77 -3.83 4.30
N PHE A 116 -18.31 -2.70 3.75
CA PHE A 116 -17.60 -2.67 2.47
C PHE A 116 -16.28 -3.45 2.53
N ALA A 117 -15.45 -3.23 3.55
CA ALA A 117 -14.17 -3.95 3.72
C ALA A 117 -14.39 -5.47 3.80
N GLN A 118 -15.39 -5.92 4.55
CA GLN A 118 -15.76 -7.33 4.65
C GLN A 118 -16.22 -7.91 3.30
N ARG A 119 -17.09 -7.21 2.57
CA ARG A 119 -17.52 -7.63 1.22
C ARG A 119 -16.35 -7.70 0.25
N TYR A 120 -15.47 -6.70 0.26
CA TYR A 120 -14.30 -6.68 -0.61
C TYR A 120 -13.40 -7.88 -0.34
N MET A 121 -13.08 -8.17 0.94
CA MET A 121 -12.23 -9.31 1.26
C MET A 121 -12.89 -10.65 0.93
N ALA A 122 -14.22 -10.79 1.02
CA ALA A 122 -14.90 -11.98 0.56
C ALA A 122 -14.76 -12.17 -0.97
N VAL A 123 -14.86 -11.09 -1.74
CA VAL A 123 -14.61 -11.08 -3.19
C VAL A 123 -13.15 -11.41 -3.51
N PHE A 124 -12.22 -10.86 -2.74
CA PHE A 124 -10.79 -11.15 -2.83
C PHE A 124 -10.49 -12.63 -2.56
N ASP A 125 -11.01 -13.20 -1.46
CA ASP A 125 -10.80 -14.61 -1.11
C ASP A 125 -11.37 -15.57 -2.17
N ALA A 126 -12.46 -15.17 -2.85
CA ALA A 126 -13.04 -15.91 -3.97
C ALA A 126 -12.26 -15.78 -5.30
N ALA A 127 -11.29 -14.86 -5.36
CA ALA A 127 -10.61 -14.39 -6.57
C ALA A 127 -11.60 -13.98 -7.68
N ASP A 128 -12.70 -13.31 -7.30
CA ASP A 128 -13.75 -12.85 -8.24
C ASP A 128 -13.39 -11.46 -8.78
N ALA A 129 -12.48 -11.42 -9.76
CA ALA A 129 -12.00 -10.17 -10.36
C ALA A 129 -13.11 -9.34 -11.02
N ALA A 130 -14.19 -9.97 -11.48
CA ALA A 130 -15.32 -9.27 -12.08
C ALA A 130 -16.05 -8.40 -11.06
N LYS A 131 -16.09 -8.80 -9.79
CA LYS A 131 -16.60 -8.00 -8.68
C LYS A 131 -15.53 -7.17 -7.99
N GLY A 132 -14.29 -7.67 -7.94
CA GLY A 132 -13.20 -7.05 -7.18
C GLY A 132 -12.66 -5.77 -7.81
N ILE A 133 -12.41 -5.78 -9.13
CA ILE A 133 -11.84 -4.61 -9.82
C ILE A 133 -12.78 -3.40 -9.77
N PRO A 134 -14.10 -3.52 -9.98
CA PRO A 134 -15.03 -2.39 -9.83
C PRO A 134 -15.08 -1.79 -8.41
N MET A 135 -14.61 -2.51 -7.38
CA MET A 135 -14.52 -1.99 -6.01
C MET A 135 -13.26 -1.17 -5.77
N MET A 136 -12.29 -1.16 -6.69
CA MET A 136 -11.06 -0.36 -6.59
C MET A 136 -11.30 1.07 -7.07
N GLU A 137 -10.46 2.02 -6.65
CA GLU A 137 -10.42 3.34 -7.28
C GLU A 137 -9.98 3.22 -8.74
N ALA A 138 -10.68 3.90 -9.66
CA ALA A 138 -10.42 3.80 -11.09
C ALA A 138 -8.98 4.21 -11.47
N MET A 139 -8.39 5.18 -10.77
CA MET A 139 -7.03 5.67 -11.04
C MET A 139 -5.91 4.71 -10.63
N LEU A 140 -6.23 3.60 -9.96
CA LEU A 140 -5.27 2.53 -9.74
C LEU A 140 -5.05 1.69 -11.00
N GLU A 141 -5.93 1.81 -12.01
CA GLU A 141 -5.78 1.18 -13.34
C GLU A 141 -5.42 -0.31 -13.25
N VAL A 142 -6.06 -1.00 -12.30
CA VAL A 142 -5.75 -2.40 -11.99
C VAL A 142 -6.40 -3.31 -13.03
N ASP A 143 -5.58 -3.94 -13.86
CA ASP A 143 -6.06 -4.96 -14.79
C ASP A 143 -6.34 -6.30 -14.09
N LYS A 144 -6.99 -7.21 -14.82
CA LYS A 144 -7.41 -8.52 -14.29
C LYS A 144 -6.24 -9.42 -13.88
N PRO A 145 -5.20 -9.65 -14.71
CA PRO A 145 -4.04 -10.44 -14.30
C PRO A 145 -3.40 -9.90 -13.02
N THR A 146 -3.25 -8.58 -12.93
CA THR A 146 -2.58 -7.96 -11.80
C THR A 146 -3.43 -8.02 -10.53
N TRP A 147 -4.74 -7.81 -10.63
CA TRP A 147 -5.64 -8.00 -9.49
C TRP A 147 -5.63 -9.46 -9.00
N LEU A 148 -5.61 -10.43 -9.92
CA LEU A 148 -5.66 -11.85 -9.60
C LEU A 148 -4.35 -12.43 -9.04
N ALA A 149 -3.23 -11.74 -9.23
CA ALA A 149 -1.89 -12.24 -8.87
C ALA A 149 -1.82 -12.74 -7.42
N GLN A 150 -2.45 -12.02 -6.49
CA GLN A 150 -2.46 -12.37 -5.07
C GLN A 150 -3.61 -13.31 -4.66
N PRO A 151 -4.90 -13.01 -4.93
CA PRO A 151 -6.00 -13.86 -4.45
C PRO A 151 -5.96 -15.27 -5.06
N MET A 152 -5.45 -15.45 -6.29
CA MET A 152 -5.27 -16.80 -6.86
C MET A 152 -4.20 -17.63 -6.15
N GLN A 153 -3.23 -17.00 -5.47
CA GLN A 153 -2.28 -17.73 -4.64
C GLN A 153 -2.94 -18.31 -3.38
N LEU A 154 -4.06 -17.74 -2.94
CA LEU A 154 -4.77 -18.12 -1.72
C LEU A 154 -6.02 -18.96 -1.96
N LYS A 155 -6.65 -18.81 -3.13
CA LYS A 155 -7.92 -19.47 -3.48
C LYS A 155 -7.86 -20.98 -3.25
N GLY A 156 -8.73 -21.47 -2.37
CA GLY A 156 -8.83 -22.89 -2.01
C GLY A 156 -7.68 -23.44 -1.16
N LYS A 157 -6.73 -22.59 -0.73
CA LYS A 157 -5.50 -23.00 -0.03
C LYS A 157 -5.39 -22.48 1.41
N ILE A 158 -6.27 -21.56 1.84
CA ILE A 158 -6.19 -20.98 3.19
C ILE A 158 -6.77 -21.91 4.28
N GLY A 159 -7.68 -22.82 3.92
CA GLY A 159 -8.37 -23.70 4.87
C GLY A 159 -9.49 -22.99 5.65
N THR A 160 -9.96 -23.63 6.72
CA THR A 160 -10.96 -23.04 7.64
C THR A 160 -10.34 -21.99 8.55
N GLY A 161 -11.09 -20.93 8.85
CA GLY A 161 -10.61 -19.84 9.68
C GLY A 161 -11.52 -18.62 9.69
N SER A 162 -11.03 -17.54 10.27
CA SER A 162 -11.73 -16.26 10.33
C SER A 162 -10.76 -15.09 10.19
N ARG A 163 -11.32 -13.94 9.80
CA ARG A 163 -10.62 -12.65 9.70
C ARG A 163 -11.33 -11.65 10.60
N SER A 164 -10.57 -10.86 11.33
CA SER A 164 -11.06 -9.71 12.10
C SER A 164 -10.46 -8.42 11.55
N PHE A 165 -11.23 -7.34 11.62
CA PHE A 165 -10.78 -6.00 11.23
C PHE A 165 -10.66 -5.12 12.47
N LYS A 166 -9.64 -4.27 12.49
CA LYS A 166 -9.44 -3.19 13.45
C LYS A 166 -9.47 -1.87 12.68
N GLY A 167 -10.30 -0.94 13.14
CA GLY A 167 -10.62 0.31 12.46
C GLY A 167 -12.14 0.55 12.36
N PRO A 168 -12.61 1.49 11.53
CA PRO A 168 -11.79 2.33 10.66
C PRO A 168 -10.99 3.40 11.42
N PHE A 169 -9.75 3.64 11.00
CA PHE A 169 -9.00 4.82 11.35
C PHE A 169 -9.10 5.84 10.23
N TRP A 170 -9.82 6.94 10.45
CA TRP A 170 -10.02 7.94 9.41
C TRP A 170 -8.78 8.83 9.22
N ARG A 171 -8.48 9.16 7.97
CA ARG A 171 -7.45 10.09 7.53
C ARG A 171 -8.06 11.08 6.55
N LEU A 172 -7.86 12.37 6.80
CA LEU A 172 -8.43 13.44 5.98
C LEU A 172 -7.33 14.05 5.12
N ASN A 173 -7.60 14.12 3.81
CA ASN A 173 -6.69 14.66 2.80
C ASN A 173 -5.23 14.21 2.97
N PRO A 174 -4.94 12.90 3.21
CA PRO A 174 -3.59 12.45 3.47
C PRO A 174 -2.68 12.76 2.29
N GLN A 175 -1.51 13.31 2.59
CA GLN A 175 -0.48 13.55 1.58
C GLN A 175 -0.03 12.22 0.98
N GLY A 176 0.02 12.12 -0.35
CA GLY A 176 0.40 10.89 -1.06
C GLY A 176 -0.76 9.94 -1.39
N ALA A 177 -2.00 10.25 -0.98
CA ALA A 177 -3.15 9.55 -1.53
C ALA A 177 -3.46 10.00 -2.96
N SER A 178 -4.27 9.20 -3.67
CA SER A 178 -4.58 9.40 -5.08
C SER A 178 -5.21 10.78 -5.35
N HIS A 179 -6.06 11.26 -4.44
CA HIS A 179 -6.62 12.62 -4.42
C HIS A 179 -7.04 13.06 -3.00
N PRO A 180 -7.41 14.33 -2.79
CA PRO A 180 -8.02 14.77 -1.52
C PRO A 180 -9.30 13.98 -1.20
N GLY A 181 -9.66 13.91 0.09
CA GLY A 181 -10.82 13.13 0.53
C GLY A 181 -10.73 12.55 1.94
N ALA A 182 -11.75 11.79 2.33
CA ALA A 182 -11.76 11.01 3.57
C ALA A 182 -11.43 9.55 3.29
N TYR A 183 -10.44 9.02 4.00
CA TYR A 183 -9.96 7.65 3.83
C TYR A 183 -10.12 6.86 5.12
N ALA A 184 -10.76 5.69 5.04
CA ALA A 184 -10.88 4.75 6.15
C ALA A 184 -9.79 3.70 6.04
N VAL A 185 -8.91 3.64 7.05
CA VAL A 185 -7.86 2.61 7.14
C VAL A 185 -8.34 1.48 8.03
N PHE A 186 -8.29 0.26 7.53
CA PHE A 186 -8.47 -0.96 8.30
C PHE A 186 -7.17 -1.75 8.31
N VAL A 187 -6.80 -2.27 9.46
CA VAL A 187 -5.83 -3.36 9.57
C VAL A 187 -6.60 -4.63 9.90
N PHE A 188 -6.16 -5.77 9.38
CA PHE A 188 -6.82 -7.04 9.65
C PHE A 188 -5.80 -8.10 10.01
N SER A 189 -6.26 -9.05 10.82
CA SER A 189 -5.57 -10.30 11.08
C SER A 189 -6.54 -11.45 10.84
N GLY A 190 -5.99 -12.59 10.44
CA GLY A 190 -6.76 -13.79 10.20
C GLY A 190 -6.05 -15.01 10.78
N THR A 191 -6.84 -15.94 11.28
CA THR A 191 -6.37 -17.23 11.75
C THR A 191 -7.01 -18.29 10.88
N TYR A 192 -6.18 -18.98 10.09
CA TYR A 192 -6.62 -20.00 9.16
C TYR A 192 -5.76 -21.26 9.30
N SER A 193 -6.37 -22.43 9.16
CA SER A 193 -5.73 -23.72 9.43
C SER A 193 -4.51 -24.01 8.56
N ALA A 194 -4.48 -23.52 7.31
CA ALA A 194 -3.37 -23.75 6.38
C ALA A 194 -2.34 -22.59 6.32
N LEU A 195 -2.59 -21.48 7.02
CA LEU A 195 -1.71 -20.31 7.03
C LEU A 195 -0.93 -20.25 8.35
N ALA A 196 0.35 -19.91 8.25
CA ALA A 196 1.21 -19.59 9.39
C ALA A 196 1.10 -18.10 9.76
N ALA A 197 0.83 -17.24 8.77
CA ALA A 197 0.53 -15.83 8.97
C ALA A 197 -0.50 -15.35 7.95
N HIS A 198 -1.45 -14.51 8.39
CA HIS A 198 -2.41 -13.86 7.51
C HIS A 198 -2.86 -12.53 8.11
N CYS A 199 -2.47 -11.43 7.49
CA CYS A 199 -2.74 -10.08 7.98
C CYS A 199 -2.63 -9.07 6.84
N GLY A 200 -2.93 -7.81 7.11
CA GLY A 200 -2.78 -6.78 6.10
C GLY A 200 -3.50 -5.50 6.44
N ALA A 201 -3.55 -4.60 5.47
CA ALA A 201 -4.26 -3.34 5.54
C ALA A 201 -5.11 -3.11 4.28
N LEU A 202 -6.26 -2.47 4.49
CA LEU A 202 -7.08 -1.89 3.45
C LEU A 202 -7.25 -0.40 3.71
N VAL A 203 -7.09 0.39 2.66
CA VAL A 203 -7.41 1.82 2.68
C VAL A 203 -8.58 2.03 1.74
N LEU A 204 -9.68 2.55 2.27
CA LEU A 204 -10.88 2.84 1.52
C LEU A 204 -11.01 4.35 1.32
N TYR A 205 -11.21 4.80 0.08
CA TYR A 205 -11.68 6.14 -0.21
C TYR A 205 -13.20 6.21 -0.06
N ARG A 206 -13.71 7.26 0.60
CA ARG A 206 -15.14 7.57 0.69
C ARG A 206 -15.52 8.58 -0.38
N ASP A 207 -16.17 8.12 -1.45
CA ASP A 207 -16.67 8.97 -2.53
C ASP A 207 -17.95 9.72 -2.12
N GLY A 208 -18.74 9.11 -1.24
CA GLY A 208 -19.94 9.71 -0.68
C GLY A 208 -20.53 8.88 0.45
N PRO A 209 -21.66 9.30 1.04
CA PRO A 209 -22.37 8.49 2.03
C PRO A 209 -22.68 7.09 1.48
N GLY A 210 -22.14 6.05 2.13
CA GLY A 210 -22.36 4.65 1.73
C GLY A 210 -21.58 4.19 0.48
N VAL A 211 -20.79 5.05 -0.16
CA VAL A 211 -20.03 4.74 -1.38
C VAL A 211 -18.54 4.77 -1.09
N TYR A 212 -17.88 3.63 -1.31
CA TYR A 212 -16.48 3.42 -0.99
C TYR A 212 -15.75 2.72 -2.13
N HIS A 213 -14.46 3.00 -2.24
CA HIS A 213 -13.55 2.33 -3.15
C HIS A 213 -12.28 1.92 -2.42
N VAL A 214 -11.69 0.79 -2.79
CA VAL A 214 -10.37 0.40 -2.31
C VAL A 214 -9.33 1.28 -2.99
N SER A 215 -8.67 2.10 -2.19
CA SER A 215 -7.57 2.96 -2.60
C SER A 215 -6.22 2.25 -2.48
N GLN A 216 -6.07 1.41 -1.45
CA GLN A 216 -4.90 0.57 -1.27
C GLN A 216 -5.28 -0.76 -0.64
N GLN A 217 -4.56 -1.81 -1.04
CA GLN A 217 -4.64 -3.13 -0.42
C GLN A 217 -3.22 -3.66 -0.25
N ASN A 218 -2.91 -4.10 0.96
CA ASN A 218 -1.73 -4.90 1.24
C ASN A 218 -2.17 -6.13 2.02
N VAL A 219 -1.92 -7.32 1.48
CA VAL A 219 -2.22 -8.59 2.13
C VAL A 219 -0.90 -9.34 2.31
N VAL A 220 -0.68 -9.86 3.50
CA VAL A 220 0.42 -10.76 3.82
C VAL A 220 -0.20 -12.12 4.13
N ALA A 221 0.27 -13.15 3.44
CA ALA A 221 -0.17 -14.52 3.66
C ALA A 221 1.01 -15.47 3.47
N ILE A 222 1.39 -16.16 4.55
CA ILE A 222 2.43 -17.18 4.52
C ILE A 222 1.76 -18.52 4.81
N SER A 223 1.87 -19.45 3.87
CA SER A 223 1.28 -20.78 4.03
C SER A 223 2.20 -21.69 4.83
N LYS A 224 1.62 -22.64 5.59
CA LYS A 224 2.42 -23.69 6.24
C LYS A 224 3.16 -24.55 5.22
N ALA A 225 2.56 -24.75 4.04
CA ALA A 225 3.19 -25.47 2.94
C ALA A 225 4.46 -24.77 2.43
N SER A 226 4.46 -23.44 2.32
CA SER A 226 5.67 -22.68 1.93
C SER A 226 6.78 -22.75 2.97
N ILE A 227 6.46 -22.91 4.25
CA ILE A 227 7.45 -23.17 5.30
C ILE A 227 8.02 -24.59 5.14
N ALA A 228 7.15 -25.58 4.97
CA ALA A 228 7.57 -26.98 4.77
C ALA A 228 8.44 -27.16 3.52
N ALA A 229 8.18 -26.38 2.46
CA ALA A 229 8.96 -26.37 1.22
C ALA A 229 10.27 -25.56 1.30
N GLY A 230 10.58 -24.93 2.44
CA GLY A 230 11.78 -24.11 2.63
C GLY A 230 11.74 -22.74 1.92
N GLN A 231 10.57 -22.31 1.43
CA GLN A 231 10.40 -21.02 0.76
C GLN A 231 10.21 -19.86 1.75
N ASN A 232 9.78 -20.17 2.97
CA ASN A 232 9.61 -19.25 4.10
C ASN A 232 10.08 -19.93 5.39
N THR A 233 10.23 -19.15 6.48
CA THR A 233 10.58 -19.69 7.80
C THR A 233 9.50 -19.40 8.83
N GLU A 234 9.44 -20.19 9.91
CA GLU A 234 8.57 -19.92 11.06
C GLU A 234 8.87 -18.54 11.68
N ALA A 235 10.15 -18.15 11.75
CA ALA A 235 10.56 -16.85 12.27
C ALA A 235 10.05 -15.69 11.39
N THR A 236 10.08 -15.85 10.05
CA THR A 236 9.48 -14.89 9.11
C THR A 236 7.97 -14.80 9.33
N ALA A 237 7.29 -15.94 9.47
CA ALA A 237 5.85 -15.98 9.68
C ALA A 237 5.42 -15.30 11.00
N ALA A 238 6.15 -15.55 12.09
CA ALA A 238 5.90 -14.92 13.38
C ALA A 238 5.99 -13.38 13.31
N LYS A 239 6.94 -12.86 12.52
CA LYS A 239 7.16 -11.42 12.36
C LYS A 239 6.32 -10.77 11.27
N ALA A 240 5.75 -11.56 10.35
CA ALA A 240 5.09 -11.05 9.15
C ALA A 240 3.90 -10.13 9.44
N CYS A 241 3.30 -10.27 10.63
CA CYS A 241 2.19 -9.45 11.08
C CYS A 241 2.56 -8.40 12.15
N GLU A 242 3.85 -8.28 12.50
CA GLU A 242 4.37 -7.23 13.39
C GLU A 242 4.34 -5.88 12.65
N GLY A 243 3.19 -5.22 12.62
CA GLY A 243 2.99 -3.95 11.89
C GLY A 243 1.55 -3.66 11.49
N TYR A 244 0.65 -4.63 11.68
CA TYR A 244 -0.80 -4.51 11.49
C TYR A 244 -1.52 -4.65 12.84
#